data_AF-A0A3M6HTJ5-F1
#
_entry.id   AF-A0A3M6HTJ5-F1
#
_cell.length_a   1.000
_cell.length_b   1.000
_cell.length_c   1.000
_cell.angle_alpha   90.00
_cell.angle_beta   90.00
_cell.angle_gamma   90.00
#
_symmetry.space_group_name_H-M   'P 1'
#
loop_
_entity.id
_entity.type
_entity.pdbx_description
1 polymer ?
#
loop_
_entity_poly.entity_id
_entity_poly.type
_entity_poly.pdbx_seq_one_letter_code
_entity_poly.pdbx_strand_id
1 'polypeptide(L)'
;MPGKTDKLWVVFDNWFSRLLPGVAKGDYWILDVSEGYRTAVVGNPDRKYLWLLSRTPTVSASVKESMLSKARQQGYDTSRLIWREDDSKIGKGEK
;
A
#
# COMPACT_ATOMS: atom_id res chain seq x y z
N MET A 1 -32.70 10.35 -15.16
CA MET A 1 -32.27 11.65 -14.59
C MET A 1 -30.77 11.61 -14.37
N PRO A 2 -29.98 12.60 -14.80
CA PRO A 2 -28.53 12.59 -14.62
C PRO A 2 -28.21 12.83 -13.13
N GLY A 3 -27.84 11.76 -12.42
CA GLY A 3 -27.52 11.80 -10.99
C GLY A 3 -26.09 12.27 -10.77
N LYS A 4 -25.93 13.32 -9.95
CA LYS A 4 -24.68 13.95 -9.53
C LYS A 4 -23.60 12.93 -9.13
N THR A 5 -22.38 13.12 -9.64
CA THR A 5 -21.18 12.49 -9.11
C THR A 5 -20.87 13.12 -7.74
N ASP A 6 -21.25 12.44 -6.66
CA ASP A 6 -20.90 12.86 -5.30
C ASP A 6 -19.39 12.60 -5.07
N LYS A 7 -18.61 13.68 -4.99
CA LYS A 7 -17.21 13.63 -4.59
C LYS A 7 -17.16 13.36 -3.10
N LEU A 8 -16.86 12.12 -2.71
CA LEU A 8 -16.62 11.78 -1.33
C LEU A 8 -15.17 12.07 -0.95
N TRP A 9 -14.95 13.00 -0.02
CA TRP A 9 -13.66 13.22 0.60
C TRP A 9 -13.51 12.23 1.75
N VAL A 10 -12.63 11.24 1.58
CA VAL A 10 -12.25 10.35 2.68
C VAL A 10 -10.99 10.92 3.32
N VAL A 11 -11.12 11.44 4.53
CA VAL A 11 -9.98 11.80 5.39
C VAL A 11 -9.92 10.73 6.48
N PHE A 12 -8.80 10.00 6.52
CA PHE A 12 -8.53 9.10 7.65
C PHE A 12 -8.06 9.98 8.82
N ASP A 13 -8.90 10.16 9.83
CA ASP A 13 -8.52 10.82 11.07
C ASP A 13 -7.61 9.89 11.87
N ASN A 14 -6.29 10.06 11.72
CA ASN A 14 -5.27 9.37 12.50
C ASN A 14 -4.63 10.38 13.46
N TRP A 15 -4.29 9.96 14.69
CA TRP A 15 -3.82 10.84 15.76
C TRP A 15 -2.60 11.71 15.41
N PHE A 16 -1.79 11.30 14.43
CA PHE A 16 -0.66 12.07 13.90
C PHE A 16 -1.05 13.34 13.15
N SER A 17 -2.25 13.40 12.55
CA SER A 17 -2.73 14.54 11.77
C SER A 17 -2.99 15.78 12.64
N ARG A 18 -3.29 15.57 13.93
CA ARG A 18 -3.43 16.65 14.92
C ARG A 18 -2.11 17.17 15.46
N LEU A 19 -1.01 16.43 15.29
CA LEU A 19 0.27 16.77 15.87
C LEU A 19 1.15 17.62 14.93
N LEU A 20 1.03 17.46 13.61
CA LEU A 20 1.87 18.20 12.65
C LEU A 20 1.11 18.53 11.34
N PRO A 21 0.51 19.73 11.21
CA PRO A 21 -0.16 20.15 9.98
C PRO A 21 0.88 20.47 8.88
N GLY A 22 1.16 19.50 8.00
CA GLY A 22 2.06 19.67 6.84
C GLY A 22 2.84 18.42 6.41
N VAL A 23 2.98 17.41 7.27
CA VAL A 23 3.71 16.15 6.99
C VAL A 23 2.89 15.09 6.24
N ALA A 24 1.60 15.32 6.01
CA ALA A 24 0.74 14.39 5.28
C ALA A 24 0.96 14.39 3.75
N LYS A 25 1.87 15.22 3.23
CA LYS A 25 2.35 15.13 1.85
C LYS A 25 3.63 14.30 1.82
N GLY A 26 3.49 12.99 2.03
CA GLY A 26 4.54 12.06 1.65
C GLY A 26 4.53 11.95 0.13
N ASP A 27 5.71 12.01 -0.51
CA ASP A 27 5.85 11.74 -1.93
C ASP A 27 5.57 10.25 -2.19
N TYR A 28 4.29 9.88 -2.30
CA TYR A 28 3.85 8.54 -2.62
C TYR A 28 3.79 8.41 -4.14
N TRP A 29 4.78 7.74 -4.71
CA TRP A 29 4.81 7.44 -6.13
C TRP A 29 4.16 6.07 -6.38
N ILE A 30 3.17 6.07 -7.27
CA ILE A 30 2.57 4.85 -7.77
C ILE A 30 3.52 4.29 -8.83
N LEU A 31 4.25 3.23 -8.50
CA LEU A 31 5.23 2.60 -9.38
C LEU A 31 4.55 1.67 -10.39
N ASP A 32 3.46 1.01 -9.97
CA ASP A 32 2.69 0.10 -10.80
C ASP A 32 1.29 -0.11 -10.24
N VAL A 33 0.31 -0.30 -11.13
CA VAL A 33 -1.06 -0.71 -10.77
C VAL A 33 -1.48 -1.81 -11.73
N SER A 34 -1.97 -2.93 -11.19
CA SER A 34 -2.47 -4.01 -12.04
C SER A 34 -3.80 -3.64 -12.69
N GLU A 35 -4.10 -4.29 -13.81
CA GLU A 35 -5.40 -4.18 -14.47
C GLU A 35 -6.55 -4.42 -13.47
N GLY A 36 -7.55 -3.52 -13.51
CA GLY A 36 -8.66 -3.55 -12.57
C GLY A 36 -8.36 -3.07 -11.14
N TYR A 37 -7.23 -2.38 -10.90
CA TYR A 37 -6.89 -1.77 -9.59
C TYR A 37 -6.86 -2.78 -8.42
N ARG A 38 -6.54 -4.04 -8.70
CA ARG A 38 -6.52 -5.11 -7.69
C ARG A 38 -5.26 -5.08 -6.84
N THR A 39 -4.13 -4.72 -7.44
CA THR A 39 -2.84 -4.60 -6.76
C THR A 39 -2.14 -3.32 -7.17
N ALA A 40 -1.32 -2.77 -6.26
CA ALA A 40 -0.54 -1.58 -6.51
C ALA A 40 0.83 -1.68 -5.82
N VAL A 41 1.86 -1.16 -6.47
CA VAL A 41 3.20 -0.98 -5.92
C VAL A 41 3.40 0.51 -5.69
N VAL A 42 3.64 0.90 -4.44
CA VAL A 42 3.83 2.30 -4.06
C VAL A 42 5.20 2.44 -3.41
N GLY A 43 5.94 3.47 -3.79
CA GLY A 43 7.24 3.75 -3.19
C GLY A 43 7.44 5.24 -2.96
N ASN A 44 8.59 5.59 -2.39
CA ASN A 44 9.03 6.97 -2.22
C ASN A 44 10.22 7.27 -3.16
N PRO A 45 10.42 8.53 -3.58
CA PRO A 45 11.53 8.91 -4.47
C PRO A 45 12.92 8.51 -3.95
N ASP A 46 13.14 8.54 -2.63
CA ASP A 46 14.42 8.14 -2.02
C ASP A 46 14.61 6.61 -1.94
N ARG A 47 13.65 5.82 -2.43
CA ARG A 47 13.66 4.33 -2.46
C ARG A 47 13.82 3.65 -1.10
N LYS A 48 13.59 4.38 -0.02
CA LYS A 48 13.69 3.89 1.37
C LYS A 48 12.43 3.15 1.81
N TYR A 49 11.30 3.43 1.19
CA TYR A 49 10.00 2.89 1.55
C TYR A 49 9.32 2.30 0.31
N LEU A 50 8.80 1.09 0.49
CA LEU A 50 8.09 0.34 -0.53
C LEU A 50 6.89 -0.35 0.11
N TRP A 51 5.73 -0.20 -0.50
CA TRP A 51 4.49 -0.85 -0.09
C TRP A 51 3.90 -1.64 -1.26
N LEU A 52 3.54 -2.88 -0.98
CA LEU A 52 2.79 -3.74 -1.89
C LEU A 52 1.36 -3.82 -1.38
N LEU A 53 0.42 -3.28 -2.14
CA LEU A 53 -0.98 -3.18 -1.77
C LEU A 53 -1.80 -4.15 -2.61
N SER A 54 -2.77 -4.81 -1.97
CA SER A 54 -3.72 -5.72 -2.61
C SER A 54 -5.10 -5.53 -1.99
N ARG A 55 -6.15 -5.63 -2.81
CA ARG A 55 -7.54 -5.64 -2.33
C ARG A 55 -7.91 -6.93 -1.61
N THR A 56 -7.16 -8.00 -1.84
CA THR A 56 -7.33 -9.28 -1.15
C THR A 56 -6.18 -9.50 -0.15
N PRO A 57 -6.44 -10.15 1.00
CA PRO A 57 -5.42 -10.42 2.01
C PRO A 57 -4.31 -11.32 1.49
N THR A 58 -4.62 -12.19 0.53
CA THR A 58 -3.68 -13.10 -0.14
C THR A 58 -3.58 -12.77 -1.62
N VAL A 59 -2.35 -12.78 -2.15
CA VAL A 59 -2.06 -12.68 -3.58
C VAL A 59 -1.40 -13.97 -4.05
N SER A 60 -1.58 -14.34 -5.32
CA SER A 60 -0.89 -15.49 -5.88
C SER A 60 0.63 -15.25 -5.92
N ALA A 61 1.41 -16.32 -5.88
CA ALA A 61 2.87 -16.24 -5.95
C ALA A 61 3.36 -15.55 -7.24
N SER A 62 2.67 -15.76 -8.37
CA SER A 62 3.00 -15.12 -9.64
C SER A 62 2.81 -13.60 -9.62
N VAL A 63 1.71 -13.12 -9.03
CA VAL A 63 1.44 -11.69 -8.89
C VAL A 63 2.44 -11.05 -7.93
N LYS A 64 2.72 -11.73 -6.80
CA LYS A 64 3.72 -11.29 -5.83
C LYS A 64 5.10 -11.11 -6.49
N GLU A 65 5.55 -12.10 -7.25
CA GLU A 65 6.86 -12.02 -7.92
C GLU A 65 6.89 -10.94 -9.00
N SER A 66 5.79 -10.75 -9.73
CA SER A 66 5.66 -9.66 -10.70
C SER A 66 5.81 -8.27 -10.03
N MET A 67 5.13 -8.05 -8.91
CA MET A 67 5.25 -6.80 -8.14
C MET A 67 6.67 -6.58 -7.61
N LEU A 68 7.30 -7.64 -7.09
CA LEU A 68 8.68 -7.59 -6.61
C LEU A 68 9.68 -7.31 -7.73
N SER A 69 9.52 -7.94 -8.89
CA SER A 69 10.35 -7.69 -10.07
C SER A 69 10.27 -6.23 -10.51
N LYS A 70 9.06 -5.65 -10.57
CA LYS A 70 8.88 -4.23 -10.91
C LYS A 70 9.55 -3.30 -9.89
N ALA A 71 9.40 -3.58 -8.60
CA ALA A 71 10.07 -2.81 -7.55
C ALA A 71 11.60 -2.89 -7.67
N ARG A 72 12.17 -4.07 -7.95
CA ARG A 72 13.61 -4.25 -8.16
C ARG A 72 14.12 -3.51 -9.38
N GLN A 73 13.37 -3.52 -10.49
CA GLN A 73 13.70 -2.76 -11.71
C GLN A 73 13.78 -1.26 -11.43
N GLN A 74 12.95 -0.75 -10.51
CA GLN A 74 12.97 0.64 -10.06
C GLN A 74 14.05 0.94 -9.01
N GLY A 75 14.87 -0.05 -8.64
CA GLY A 75 15.99 0.08 -7.73
C GLY A 75 15.63 0.02 -6.24
N TYR A 76 14.47 -0.56 -5.89
CA TYR A 76 14.09 -0.78 -4.49
C TYR A 76 14.66 -2.09 -3.96
N ASP A 77 15.11 -2.07 -2.71
CA ASP A 77 15.52 -3.28 -2.00
C ASP A 77 14.32 -4.03 -1.43
N THR A 78 13.96 -5.13 -2.08
CA THR A 78 12.83 -5.98 -1.70
C THR A 78 13.14 -6.98 -0.58
N SER A 79 14.41 -7.14 -0.20
CA SER A 79 14.81 -8.07 0.88
C SER A 79 14.35 -7.59 2.26
N ARG A 80 14.13 -6.28 2.39
CA ARG A 80 13.70 -5.61 3.62
C ARG A 80 12.19 -5.57 3.81
N LEU A 81 11.43 -6.17 2.89
CA LEU A 81 9.97 -6.19 2.96
C LEU A 81 9.50 -7.07 4.12
N ILE A 82 8.64 -6.48 4.96
CA ILE A 82 7.93 -7.19 6.01
C ILE A 82 6.62 -7.70 5.41
N TRP A 83 6.38 -9.01 5.54
CA TRP A 83 5.17 -9.64 5.03
C TRP A 83 4.09 -9.68 6.10
N ARG A 84 2.84 -9.46 5.68
CA ARG A 84 1.68 -9.64 6.56
C ARG A 84 1.62 -11.10 7.01
N GLU A 85 1.45 -11.32 8.31
CA GLU A 85 1.14 -12.64 8.85
C GLU A 85 -0.34 -12.99 8.65
N ASP A 86 -0.66 -14.29 8.69
CA ASP A 86 -2.03 -14.76 8.56
C ASP A 86 -2.90 -14.27 9.74
N ASP A 87 -4.13 -13.86 9.45
CA ASP A 87 -5.07 -13.32 10.44
C ASP A 87 -5.36 -14.33 11.57
N SER A 88 -5.22 -15.65 11.30
CA SER A 88 -5.31 -16.71 12.32
C SER A 88 -4.26 -16.63 13.42
N LYS A 89 -3.15 -15.89 13.20
CA LYS A 89 -2.08 -15.67 14.19
C LYS A 89 -2.23 -14.39 14.98
N ILE A 90 -3.07 -13.46 14.55
CA ILE A 90 -3.29 -12.16 15.21
C ILE A 90 -4.21 -12.31 16.47
N GLY A 91 -4.91 -13.44 16.61
CA GLY A 91 -5.85 -13.71 17.71
C GLY A 91 -5.35 -14.59 18.87
N LYS A 92 -4.05 -14.91 18.96
CA LYS A 92 -3.47 -15.61 20.14
C LYS A 92 -2.51 -14.70 20.92
N GLY A 93 -2.97 -13.50 21.25
CA GLY A 93 -2.43 -12.74 22.37
C GLY A 93 -3.23 -13.12 23.62
N GLU A 94 -2.53 -13.59 24.66
CA GLU A 94 -3.08 -14.02 25.94
C GLU A 94 -4.00 -12.99 26.63
N LYS A 95 -4.92 -13.57 27.42
CA LYS A 95 -5.91 -13.04 28.37
C LYS A 95 -5.80 -11.59 28.83
#